data_AF-A0A7W8HWN6-F1
#
_entry.id   AF-A0A7W8HWN6-F1
#
_cell.length_a   1.000
_cell.length_b   1.000
_cell.length_c   1.000
_cell.angle_alpha   90.00
_cell.angle_beta   90.00
_cell.angle_gamma   90.00
#
_symmetry.space_group_name_H-M   'P 1'
#
loop_
_entity.id
_entity.type
_entity.pdbx_description
1 polymer ?
#
loop_
_entity_poly.entity_id
_entity_poly.type
_entity_poly.pdbx_seq_one_letter_code
_entity_poly.pdbx_strand_id
1 'polypeptide(L)'
;MLYATRRLFTETLHPLERGAAVDLVSIRGGPADAEALLPVLLADPAVNGDLIDPIARHGDAAMVRRLYDRFVEGGRMVDGADPRLLWAFGWAGLEEARPMLFHYACEPNWDSAPAALDGLVHLPPDGLEAEVRAVVGACVGRPLFAEYAPALAGWIGDAELLDRFLVEDGKTELPSADCLAGVILGVGLLGPAGRQRLHDLFWADHYPIIWGDQPAATGRAMRMTGLGVADLAAELRTRIAASDEAPPFWWFVLVRVMAEHQVATYDAPPAWRFQPSPETPLDLHRALFGPNDGWDEGLAHHARERLEGECDWLLHEIHQLRGPVQDLIWRDQLLAELDSYSGSTTTAVP
;
A
#
# COMPACT_ATOMS: atom_id res chain seq x y z
N MET A 1 5.11 27.53 1.22
CA MET A 1 3.92 27.23 2.03
C MET A 1 2.68 27.33 1.16
N LEU A 2 1.91 26.25 1.10
CA LEU A 2 0.71 26.10 0.28
C LEU A 2 -0.48 26.91 0.81
N TYR A 3 -1.47 27.14 -0.06
CA TYR A 3 -2.76 27.68 0.37
C TYR A 3 -3.51 26.73 1.30
N ALA A 4 -3.47 25.42 1.05
CA ALA A 4 -4.08 24.41 1.92
C ALA A 4 -3.55 24.47 3.36
N THR A 5 -2.23 24.62 3.54
CA THR A 5 -1.61 24.81 4.85
C THR A 5 -2.16 26.03 5.57
N ARG A 6 -2.36 27.15 4.86
CA ARG A 6 -2.99 28.34 5.45
C ARG A 6 -4.41 28.09 5.92
N ARG A 7 -5.20 27.35 5.11
CA ARG A 7 -6.59 27.00 5.45
C ARG A 7 -6.68 26.19 6.74
N LEU A 8 -5.70 25.32 7.01
CA LEU A 8 -5.62 24.54 8.25
C LEU A 8 -5.45 25.41 9.52
N PHE A 9 -5.02 26.67 9.39
CA PHE A 9 -4.84 27.60 10.52
C PHE A 9 -6.03 28.54 10.75
N THR A 10 -6.85 28.80 9.73
CA THR A 10 -7.70 29.99 9.74
C THR A 10 -9.16 29.76 10.08
N GLU A 11 -9.67 28.53 9.96
CA GLU A 11 -11.10 28.23 10.10
C GLU A 11 -11.33 26.84 10.71
N THR A 12 -12.44 26.66 11.41
CA THR A 12 -12.98 25.33 11.69
C THR A 12 -13.47 24.75 10.36
N LEU A 13 -12.57 24.08 9.65
CA LEU A 13 -12.90 23.43 8.38
C LEU A 13 -13.87 22.27 8.62
N HIS A 14 -14.74 22.02 7.65
CA HIS A 14 -15.50 20.78 7.62
C HIS A 14 -14.53 19.59 7.56
N PRO A 15 -14.81 18.43 8.20
CA PRO A 15 -13.87 17.31 8.25
C PRO A 15 -13.35 16.85 6.88
N LEU A 16 -14.21 16.84 5.85
CA LEU A 16 -13.82 16.51 4.48
C LEU A 16 -12.85 17.54 3.86
N GLU A 17 -13.07 18.84 4.13
CA GLU A 17 -12.19 19.89 3.63
C GLU A 17 -10.83 19.85 4.34
N ARG A 18 -10.84 19.53 5.65
CA ARG A 18 -9.61 19.32 6.40
C ARG A 18 -8.81 18.14 5.87
N GLY A 19 -9.47 16.99 5.66
CA GLY A 19 -8.84 15.80 5.08
C GLY A 19 -8.19 16.09 3.73
N ALA A 20 -8.95 16.70 2.81
CA ALA A 20 -8.43 17.08 1.49
C ALA A 20 -7.26 18.10 1.56
N ALA A 21 -7.31 19.04 2.51
CA ALA A 21 -6.22 19.98 2.73
C ALA A 21 -4.95 19.28 3.25
N VAL A 22 -5.09 18.35 4.20
CA VAL A 22 -3.98 17.53 4.72
C VAL A 22 -3.37 16.70 3.60
N ASP A 23 -4.19 15.96 2.84
CA ASP A 23 -3.72 15.13 1.72
C ASP A 23 -2.96 15.95 0.67
N LEU A 24 -3.47 17.15 0.34
CA LEU A 24 -2.80 18.03 -0.60
C LEU A 24 -1.42 18.50 -0.09
N VAL A 25 -1.30 18.77 1.21
CA VAL A 25 0.00 19.12 1.82
C VAL A 25 0.91 17.89 1.85
N SER A 26 0.39 16.70 2.15
CA SER A 26 1.16 15.46 2.10
C SER A 26 1.76 15.19 0.71
N ILE A 27 0.98 15.44 -0.35
CA ILE A 27 1.40 15.20 -1.74
C ILE A 27 2.31 16.33 -2.26
N ARG A 28 1.99 17.60 -1.98
CA ARG A 28 2.60 18.78 -2.66
C ARG A 28 3.26 19.79 -1.73
N GLY A 29 3.27 19.52 -0.42
CA GLY A 29 3.87 20.40 0.57
C GLY A 29 5.37 20.53 0.42
N GLY A 30 5.95 21.29 1.35
CA GLY A 30 7.40 21.37 1.49
C GLY A 30 7.81 21.73 2.92
N PRO A 31 9.12 21.94 3.17
CA PRO A 31 9.64 22.15 4.51
C PRO A 31 8.94 23.27 5.30
N ALA A 32 8.64 24.39 4.64
CA ALA A 32 7.91 25.50 5.27
C ALA A 32 6.48 25.14 5.71
N ASP A 33 5.84 24.16 5.06
CA ASP A 33 4.53 23.66 5.48
C ASP A 33 4.66 22.80 6.74
N ALA A 34 5.62 21.87 6.78
CA ALA A 34 5.91 21.07 7.96
C ALA A 34 6.30 21.93 9.18
N GLU A 35 7.16 22.94 8.98
CA GLU A 35 7.55 23.89 10.02
C GLU A 35 6.35 24.60 10.64
N ALA A 36 5.38 25.01 9.82
CA ALA A 36 4.19 25.71 10.26
C ALA A 36 3.18 24.78 10.95
N LEU A 37 3.08 23.52 10.53
CA LEU A 37 2.14 22.54 11.08
C LEU A 37 2.61 21.92 12.41
N LEU A 38 3.92 21.78 12.62
CA LEU A 38 4.46 21.15 13.82
C LEU A 38 3.99 21.78 15.14
N PRO A 39 4.01 23.12 15.33
CA PRO A 39 3.47 23.74 16.54
C PRO A 39 1.98 23.46 16.76
N VAL A 40 1.19 23.32 15.68
CA VAL A 40 -0.25 23.02 15.76
C VAL A 40 -0.48 21.59 16.24
N LEU A 41 0.24 20.62 15.67
CA LEU A 41 0.23 19.23 16.14
C LEU A 41 0.61 19.15 17.63
N LEU A 42 1.68 19.82 18.03
CA LEU A 42 2.17 19.77 19.41
C LEU A 42 1.26 20.45 20.44
N ALA A 43 0.45 21.42 20.00
CA ALA A 43 -0.49 22.13 20.87
C ALA A 43 -1.69 21.26 21.29
N ASP A 44 -2.24 20.48 20.35
CA ASP A 44 -3.32 19.53 20.63
C ASP A 44 -3.20 18.28 19.73
N PRO A 45 -2.40 17.28 20.15
CA PRO A 45 -2.12 16.10 19.33
C PRO A 45 -3.35 15.22 19.09
N ALA A 46 -4.30 15.19 20.02
CA ALA A 46 -5.51 14.39 19.89
C ALA A 46 -6.41 14.91 18.77
N VAL A 47 -6.47 16.24 18.59
CA VAL A 47 -7.24 16.88 17.52
C VAL A 47 -6.47 16.94 16.20
N ASN A 48 -5.14 17.06 16.26
CA ASN A 48 -4.30 17.36 15.10
C ASN A 48 -3.39 16.20 14.66
N GLY A 49 -3.66 14.96 15.08
CA GLY A 49 -2.86 13.79 14.70
C GLY A 49 -2.79 13.58 13.18
N ASP A 50 -3.78 14.06 12.43
CA ASP A 50 -3.76 14.06 10.96
C ASP A 50 -2.60 14.85 10.34
N LEU A 51 -1.97 15.76 11.09
CA LEU A 51 -0.81 16.51 10.64
C LEU A 51 0.51 15.73 10.69
N ILE A 52 0.53 14.51 11.26
CA ILE A 52 1.75 13.68 11.35
C ILE A 52 2.32 13.38 9.96
N ASP A 53 1.48 12.98 9.00
CA ASP A 53 1.92 12.62 7.64
C ASP A 53 2.61 13.77 6.90
N PRO A 54 2.01 14.96 6.75
CA PRO A 54 2.69 16.08 6.07
C PRO A 54 3.97 16.54 6.80
N ILE A 55 4.01 16.46 8.14
CA ILE A 55 5.21 16.79 8.91
C ILE A 55 6.32 15.77 8.65
N ALA A 56 6.01 14.47 8.67
CA ALA A 56 7.01 13.43 8.44
C ALA A 56 7.55 13.46 7.00
N ARG A 57 6.69 13.71 6.01
CA ARG A 57 7.08 13.76 4.59
C ARG A 57 7.98 14.94 4.25
N HIS A 58 7.66 16.11 4.79
CA HIS A 58 8.27 17.37 4.34
C HIS A 58 9.19 18.00 5.38
N GLY A 59 9.10 17.58 6.64
CA GLY A 59 9.96 18.04 7.72
C GLY A 59 11.34 17.39 7.70
N ASP A 60 12.25 17.96 8.48
CA ASP A 60 13.57 17.37 8.71
C ASP A 60 13.56 16.35 9.86
N ALA A 61 14.67 15.61 10.00
CA ALA A 61 14.83 14.64 11.08
C ALA A 61 14.74 15.28 12.48
N ALA A 62 15.10 16.56 12.64
CA ALA A 62 15.04 17.26 13.92
C ALA A 62 13.58 17.54 14.34
N MET A 63 12.70 17.85 13.40
CA MET A 63 11.27 18.00 13.66
C MET A 63 10.65 16.70 14.15
N VAL A 64 10.95 15.58 13.48
CA VAL A 64 10.44 14.27 13.90
C VAL A 64 11.09 13.82 15.21
N ARG A 65 12.34 14.21 15.50
CA ARG A 65 12.96 14.03 16.82
C ARG A 65 12.14 14.64 17.94
N ARG A 66 11.63 15.85 17.73
CA ARG A 66 10.80 16.55 18.72
C ARG A 66 9.48 15.80 18.98
N LEU A 67 8.94 15.12 17.97
CA LEU A 67 7.79 14.22 18.14
C LEU A 67 8.20 13.00 18.96
N TYR A 68 9.34 12.39 18.63
CA TYR A 68 9.86 11.25 19.39
C TYR A 68 10.05 11.60 20.87
N ASP A 69 10.75 12.69 21.17
CA ASP A 69 10.99 13.13 22.56
C ASP A 69 9.71 13.50 23.31
N ARG A 70 8.65 13.89 22.59
CA ARG A 70 7.35 14.25 23.17
C ARG A 70 6.47 13.04 23.46
N PHE A 71 6.49 12.04 22.57
CA PHE A 71 5.54 10.94 22.56
C PHE A 71 6.15 9.57 22.89
N VAL A 72 7.45 9.51 23.18
CA VAL A 72 8.14 8.28 23.57
C VAL A 72 8.74 8.43 24.96
N GLU A 73 8.36 7.53 25.86
CA GLU A 73 8.91 7.44 27.22
C GLU A 73 9.30 5.98 27.50
N GLY A 74 10.50 5.76 28.03
CA GLY A 74 10.97 4.41 28.35
C GLY A 74 11.02 3.44 27.16
N GLY A 75 11.14 3.95 25.92
CA GLY A 75 11.12 3.13 24.70
C GLY A 75 9.72 2.66 24.29
N ARG A 76 8.66 3.32 24.77
CA ARG A 76 7.27 3.06 24.42
C ARG A 76 6.56 4.34 24.03
N MET A 77 5.52 4.22 23.20
CA MET A 77 4.61 5.32 22.96
C MET A 77 3.87 5.67 24.24
N VAL A 78 3.71 6.96 24.53
CA VAL A 78 2.86 7.43 25.62
C VAL A 78 1.39 7.09 25.33
N ASP A 79 0.60 6.87 26.38
CA ASP A 79 -0.81 6.49 26.25
C ASP A 79 -1.61 7.51 25.41
N GLY A 80 -2.38 7.01 24.44
CA GLY A 80 -3.22 7.82 23.56
C GLY A 80 -2.46 8.53 22.43
N ALA A 81 -1.15 8.29 22.27
CA ALA A 81 -0.42 8.78 21.11
C ALA A 81 -0.88 8.09 19.82
N ASP A 82 -0.90 8.85 18.73
CA ASP A 82 -1.34 8.36 17.42
C ASP A 82 -0.34 7.34 16.85
N PRO A 83 -0.78 6.12 16.46
CA PRO A 83 0.10 5.08 15.91
C PRO A 83 0.89 5.50 14.67
N ARG A 84 0.43 6.50 13.89
CA ARG A 84 1.16 7.01 12.72
C ARG A 84 2.52 7.60 13.06
N LEU A 85 2.77 7.95 14.32
CA LEU A 85 4.08 8.35 14.80
C LEU A 85 5.13 7.24 14.62
N LEU A 86 4.74 5.97 14.72
CA LEU A 86 5.63 4.82 14.51
C LEU A 86 6.19 4.82 13.07
N TRP A 87 5.31 5.01 12.08
CA TRP A 87 5.73 5.18 10.69
C TRP A 87 6.61 6.43 10.52
N ALA A 88 6.21 7.56 11.11
CA ALA A 88 6.94 8.83 10.98
C ALA A 88 8.39 8.72 11.47
N PHE A 89 8.63 8.01 12.58
CA PHE A 89 9.98 7.81 13.12
C PHE A 89 10.87 7.02 12.16
N GLY A 90 10.35 5.94 11.59
CA GLY A 90 11.07 5.16 10.58
C GLY A 90 11.29 5.94 9.29
N TRP A 91 10.24 6.61 8.80
CA TRP A 91 10.30 7.47 7.61
C TRP A 91 11.41 8.53 7.74
N ALA A 92 11.55 9.16 8.91
CA ALA A 92 12.60 10.14 9.18
C ALA A 92 14.01 9.55 9.38
N GLY A 93 14.15 8.21 9.40
CA GLY A 93 15.43 7.53 9.60
C GLY A 93 15.91 7.53 11.05
N LEU A 94 15.01 7.61 12.03
CA LEU A 94 15.36 7.63 13.45
C LEU A 94 15.74 6.23 13.96
N GLU A 95 17.02 5.87 13.83
CA GLU A 95 17.50 4.52 14.16
C GLU A 95 17.26 4.12 15.62
N GLU A 96 17.31 5.04 16.59
CA GLU A 96 17.03 4.70 17.99
C GLU A 96 15.57 4.29 18.25
N ALA A 97 14.65 4.56 17.31
CA ALA A 97 13.27 4.07 17.40
C ALA A 97 13.16 2.58 17.04
N ARG A 98 14.18 1.97 16.40
CA ARG A 98 14.13 0.61 15.85
C ARG A 98 13.69 -0.46 16.86
N PRO A 99 14.21 -0.53 18.10
CA PRO A 99 13.76 -1.55 19.06
C PRO A 99 12.28 -1.39 19.43
N MET A 100 11.80 -0.15 19.55
CA MET A 100 10.39 0.14 19.83
C MET A 100 9.51 -0.25 18.63
N LEU A 101 9.90 0.10 17.41
CA LEU A 101 9.16 -0.27 16.22
C LEU A 101 9.11 -1.79 16.04
N PHE A 102 10.23 -2.49 16.24
CA PHE A 102 10.26 -3.96 16.25
C PHE A 102 9.29 -4.54 17.28
N HIS A 103 9.26 -3.95 18.48
CA HIS A 103 8.34 -4.37 19.51
C HIS A 103 6.87 -4.27 19.07
N TYR A 104 6.43 -3.10 18.58
CA TYR A 104 5.05 -2.90 18.13
C TYR A 104 4.68 -3.75 16.90
N ALA A 105 5.62 -3.99 15.98
CA ALA A 105 5.40 -4.86 14.82
C ALA A 105 5.15 -6.33 15.22
N CYS A 106 5.65 -6.76 16.39
CA CYS A 106 5.46 -8.11 16.91
C CYS A 106 4.20 -8.26 17.78
N GLU A 107 3.56 -7.17 18.19
CA GLU A 107 2.35 -7.21 19.03
C GLU A 107 1.10 -7.52 18.18
N PRO A 108 0.11 -8.26 18.72
CA PRO A 108 -1.17 -8.48 18.04
C PRO A 108 -2.06 -7.23 18.16
N ASN A 109 -1.64 -6.13 17.52
CA ASN A 109 -2.32 -4.83 17.53
C ASN A 109 -2.55 -4.34 16.10
N TRP A 110 -3.82 -4.30 15.69
CA TRP A 110 -4.24 -3.97 14.32
C TRP A 110 -3.90 -2.54 13.89
N ASP A 111 -3.79 -1.59 14.82
CA ASP A 111 -3.48 -0.20 14.49
C ASP A 111 -1.97 0.08 14.50
N SER A 112 -1.26 -0.47 15.50
CA SER A 112 0.15 -0.16 15.74
C SER A 112 1.12 -1.04 14.95
N ALA A 113 0.80 -2.32 14.77
CA ALA A 113 1.67 -3.25 14.04
C ALA A 113 1.92 -2.84 12.58
N PRO A 114 0.91 -2.46 11.77
CA PRO A 114 1.16 -2.00 10.39
C PRO A 114 1.99 -0.71 10.35
N ALA A 115 1.69 0.27 11.22
CA ALA A 115 2.44 1.53 11.26
C ALA A 115 3.90 1.30 11.70
N ALA A 116 4.14 0.38 12.64
CA ALA A 116 5.47 0.00 13.09
C ALA A 116 6.26 -0.71 12.00
N LEU A 117 5.64 -1.65 11.28
CA LEU A 117 6.25 -2.30 10.12
C LEU A 117 6.60 -1.28 9.03
N ASP A 118 5.67 -0.39 8.70
CA ASP A 118 5.88 0.68 7.72
C ASP A 118 7.00 1.64 8.14
N GLY A 119 7.22 1.83 9.44
CA GLY A 119 8.40 2.51 9.97
C GLY A 119 9.69 1.68 9.81
N LEU A 120 9.69 0.42 10.24
CA LEU A 120 10.87 -0.45 10.25
C LEU A 120 11.51 -0.61 8.89
N VAL A 121 10.73 -0.73 7.82
CA VAL A 121 11.26 -0.97 6.47
C VAL A 121 12.12 0.20 5.95
N HIS A 122 12.05 1.36 6.59
CA HIS A 122 12.92 2.51 6.28
C HIS A 122 14.25 2.49 7.05
N LEU A 123 14.40 1.57 8.02
CA LEU A 123 15.59 1.42 8.84
C LEU A 123 16.32 0.11 8.48
N PRO A 124 17.65 0.06 8.63
CA PRO A 124 18.40 -1.17 8.40
C PRO A 124 18.04 -2.23 9.46
N PRO A 125 18.02 -3.53 9.10
CA PRO A 125 17.71 -4.62 10.02
C PRO A 125 18.83 -4.99 11.00
N ASP A 126 19.99 -4.34 10.88
CA ASP A 126 21.23 -4.72 11.57
C ASP A 126 21.02 -5.02 13.06
N GLY A 127 21.44 -6.23 13.46
CA GLY A 127 21.43 -6.67 14.85
C GLY A 127 20.13 -7.30 15.34
N LEU A 128 19.07 -7.32 14.52
CA LEU A 128 17.76 -7.91 14.86
C LEU A 128 17.46 -9.21 14.12
N GLU A 129 18.35 -9.68 13.24
CA GLU A 129 18.06 -10.80 12.33
C GLU A 129 17.78 -12.11 13.08
N ALA A 130 18.46 -12.36 14.20
CA ALA A 130 18.22 -13.54 15.03
C ALA A 130 16.86 -13.45 15.73
N GLU A 131 16.50 -12.28 16.24
CA GLU A 131 15.21 -12.04 16.92
C GLU A 131 14.05 -12.13 15.94
N VAL A 132 14.19 -11.53 14.75
CA VAL A 132 13.22 -11.63 13.65
C VAL A 132 12.98 -13.09 13.28
N ARG A 133 14.04 -13.89 13.05
CA ARG A 133 13.88 -15.32 12.74
C ARG A 133 13.16 -16.09 13.83
N ALA A 134 13.44 -15.76 15.10
CA ALA A 134 12.78 -16.42 16.23
C ALA A 134 11.28 -16.07 16.30
N VAL A 135 10.92 -14.78 16.17
CA VAL A 135 9.53 -14.31 16.20
C VAL A 135 8.75 -14.87 15.02
N VAL A 136 9.24 -14.67 13.80
CA VAL A 136 8.56 -15.13 12.59
C VAL A 136 8.49 -16.65 12.54
N GLY A 137 9.58 -17.33 12.93
CA GLY A 137 9.61 -18.79 13.02
C GLY A 137 8.55 -19.36 13.97
N ALA A 138 8.19 -18.63 15.02
CA ALA A 138 7.12 -18.99 15.95
C ALA A 138 5.71 -18.76 15.39
N CYS A 139 5.55 -18.06 14.27
CA CYS A 139 4.28 -17.89 13.57
C CYS A 139 4.00 -19.04 12.59
N VAL A 140 5.03 -19.72 12.08
CA VAL A 140 4.90 -20.78 11.07
C VAL A 140 4.02 -21.93 11.60
N GLY A 141 3.02 -22.31 10.79
CA GLY A 141 2.10 -23.41 11.11
C GLY A 141 1.13 -23.11 12.25
N ARG A 142 0.96 -21.83 12.62
CA ARG A 142 -0.03 -21.42 13.63
C ARG A 142 -1.25 -20.79 12.95
N PRO A 143 -2.47 -21.12 13.41
CA PRO A 143 -3.69 -20.52 12.86
C PRO A 143 -3.88 -19.05 13.26
N LEU A 144 -3.25 -18.62 14.37
CA LEU A 144 -3.31 -17.24 14.88
C LEU A 144 -1.92 -16.78 15.32
N PHE A 145 -1.52 -15.60 14.85
CA PHE A 145 -0.27 -14.92 15.17
C PHE A 145 -0.44 -13.41 14.96
N ALA A 146 0.57 -12.61 15.32
CA ALA A 146 0.58 -11.18 15.01
C ALA A 146 0.70 -11.00 13.49
N GLU A 147 -0.38 -10.59 12.82
CA GLU A 147 -0.53 -10.68 11.36
C GLU A 147 0.65 -10.10 10.58
N TYR A 148 1.21 -8.98 11.03
CA TYR A 148 2.29 -8.27 10.34
C TYR A 148 3.69 -8.81 10.64
N ALA A 149 3.86 -9.67 11.65
CA ALA A 149 5.15 -10.22 12.03
C ALA A 149 5.87 -10.94 10.86
N PRO A 150 5.21 -11.76 10.01
CA PRO A 150 5.88 -12.42 8.89
C PRO A 150 6.55 -11.47 7.89
N ALA A 151 6.11 -10.21 7.78
CA ALA A 151 6.73 -9.23 6.90
C ALA A 151 8.19 -8.94 7.28
N LEU A 152 8.53 -9.13 8.56
CA LEU A 152 9.88 -8.93 9.08
C LEU A 152 10.89 -9.90 8.43
N ALA A 153 10.47 -11.09 7.98
CA ALA A 153 11.34 -11.97 7.22
C ALA A 153 11.77 -11.34 5.89
N GLY A 154 10.85 -10.66 5.19
CA GLY A 154 11.17 -9.88 4.00
C GLY A 154 12.08 -8.70 4.30
N TRP A 155 11.85 -8.00 5.42
CA TRP A 155 12.70 -6.89 5.86
C TRP A 155 14.16 -7.30 6.11
N ILE A 156 14.41 -8.51 6.62
CA ILE A 156 15.77 -9.06 6.76
C ILE A 156 16.26 -9.83 5.51
N GLY A 157 15.46 -9.90 4.44
CA GLY A 157 15.78 -10.61 3.20
C GLY A 157 15.79 -12.15 3.30
N ASP A 158 15.13 -12.73 4.30
CA ASP A 158 15.10 -14.18 4.55
C ASP A 158 13.96 -14.86 3.77
N ALA A 159 14.22 -15.15 2.50
CA ALA A 159 13.25 -15.78 1.61
C ALA A 159 12.88 -17.21 2.03
N GLU A 160 13.83 -17.98 2.59
CA GLU A 160 13.58 -19.35 3.04
C GLU A 160 12.58 -19.38 4.20
N LEU A 161 12.64 -18.40 5.09
CA LEU A 161 11.68 -18.26 6.18
C LEU A 161 10.27 -17.90 5.69
N LEU A 162 10.16 -17.07 4.64
CA LEU A 162 8.88 -16.77 4.00
C LEU A 162 8.29 -17.99 3.28
N ASP A 163 9.13 -18.78 2.60
CA ASP A 163 8.68 -19.98 1.89
C ASP A 163 7.97 -20.97 2.83
N ARG A 164 8.34 -21.00 4.11
CA ARG A 164 7.67 -21.85 5.12
C ARG A 164 6.20 -21.49 5.39
N PHE A 165 5.75 -20.29 5.01
CA PHE A 165 4.33 -19.91 5.07
C PHE A 165 3.57 -20.28 3.79
N LEU A 166 4.29 -20.59 2.70
CA LEU A 166 3.74 -20.82 1.36
C LEU A 166 3.73 -22.31 0.98
N VAL A 167 4.33 -23.18 1.79
CA VAL A 167 4.43 -24.62 1.52
C VAL A 167 3.15 -25.34 1.97
N GLU A 168 2.47 -25.96 1.01
CA GLU A 168 1.41 -26.94 1.26
C GLU A 168 2.02 -28.36 1.33
N ASP A 169 2.61 -28.73 2.47
CA ASP A 169 3.21 -30.06 2.68
C ASP A 169 2.26 -31.07 3.35
N GLY A 170 1.00 -30.70 3.55
CA GLY A 170 -0.01 -31.49 4.26
C GLY A 170 0.27 -31.68 5.76
N LYS A 171 1.29 -31.01 6.31
CA LYS A 171 1.65 -31.03 7.74
C LYS A 171 1.54 -29.66 8.38
N THR A 172 1.72 -28.61 7.60
CA THR A 172 1.61 -27.22 8.01
C THR A 172 0.18 -26.75 7.75
N GLU A 173 -0.55 -26.37 8.80
CA GLU A 173 -1.77 -25.60 8.62
C GLU A 173 -1.37 -24.26 7.99
N LEU A 174 -1.91 -23.97 6.79
CA LEU A 174 -1.72 -22.67 6.17
C LEU A 174 -2.23 -21.59 7.13
N PRO A 175 -1.61 -20.38 7.14
CA PRO A 175 -2.12 -19.25 7.89
C PRO A 175 -3.62 -19.06 7.64
N SER A 176 -4.36 -18.62 8.67
CA SER A 176 -5.76 -18.23 8.47
C SER A 176 -5.86 -17.30 7.26
N ALA A 177 -6.82 -17.59 6.37
CA ALA A 177 -7.07 -16.82 5.16
C ALA A 177 -7.21 -15.32 5.44
N ASP A 178 -7.64 -14.95 6.65
CA ASP A 178 -7.90 -13.58 7.07
C ASP A 178 -6.66 -12.86 7.66
N CYS A 179 -5.48 -13.49 7.70
CA CYS A 179 -4.28 -12.96 8.37
C CYS A 179 -2.99 -13.09 7.54
N LEU A 180 -3.05 -12.69 6.27
CA LEU A 180 -1.94 -12.86 5.32
C LEU A 180 -1.26 -11.57 4.88
N ALA A 181 -1.70 -10.40 5.39
CA ALA A 181 -1.09 -9.13 5.04
C ALA A 181 0.43 -9.13 5.27
N GLY A 182 0.90 -9.66 6.43
CA GLY A 182 2.32 -9.74 6.73
C GLY A 182 3.10 -10.67 5.80
N VAL A 183 2.55 -11.83 5.41
CA VAL A 183 3.23 -12.75 4.48
C VAL A 183 3.36 -12.11 3.10
N ILE A 184 2.28 -11.52 2.59
CA ILE A 184 2.24 -10.82 1.31
C ILE A 184 3.24 -9.66 1.29
N LEU A 185 3.26 -8.83 2.34
CA LEU A 185 4.22 -7.74 2.49
C LEU A 185 5.66 -8.25 2.58
N GLY A 186 5.90 -9.35 3.29
CA GLY A 186 7.21 -10.00 3.36
C GLY A 186 7.72 -10.41 1.99
N VAL A 187 6.88 -11.07 1.17
CA VAL A 187 7.21 -11.38 -0.23
C VAL A 187 7.47 -10.10 -1.03
N GLY A 188 6.67 -9.06 -0.84
CA GLY A 188 6.86 -7.75 -1.43
C GLY A 188 8.23 -7.13 -1.11
N LEU A 189 8.69 -7.24 0.14
CA LEU A 189 9.97 -6.69 0.60
C LEU A 189 11.19 -7.41 0.01
N LEU A 190 11.04 -8.61 -0.54
CA LEU A 190 12.09 -9.24 -1.37
C LEU A 190 12.28 -8.55 -2.73
N GLY A 191 11.42 -7.58 -3.07
CA GLY A 191 11.48 -6.84 -4.33
C GLY A 191 11.29 -7.76 -5.54
N PRO A 192 12.03 -7.55 -6.64
CA PRO A 192 11.92 -8.40 -7.84
C PRO A 192 12.13 -9.90 -7.58
N ALA A 193 12.92 -10.28 -6.57
CA ALA A 193 13.14 -11.68 -6.20
C ALA A 193 11.90 -12.35 -5.58
N GLY A 194 10.95 -11.54 -5.08
CA GLY A 194 9.66 -12.00 -4.57
C GLY A 194 8.60 -12.21 -5.65
N ARG A 195 8.82 -11.76 -6.90
CA ARG A 195 7.80 -11.77 -7.96
C ARG A 195 7.17 -13.14 -8.19
N GLN A 196 7.99 -14.19 -8.33
CA GLN A 196 7.48 -15.53 -8.58
C GLN A 196 6.67 -16.07 -7.40
N ARG A 197 7.10 -15.79 -6.16
CA ARG A 197 6.37 -16.21 -4.95
C ARG A 197 5.00 -15.56 -4.86
N LEU A 198 4.93 -14.25 -5.15
CA LEU A 198 3.68 -13.51 -5.15
C LEU A 198 2.75 -14.02 -6.26
N HIS A 199 3.30 -14.26 -7.44
CA HIS A 199 2.58 -14.85 -8.56
C HIS A 199 2.00 -16.22 -8.18
N ASP A 200 2.81 -17.13 -7.65
CA ASP A 200 2.37 -18.48 -7.30
C ASP A 200 1.32 -18.45 -6.20
N LEU A 201 1.46 -17.54 -5.23
CA LEU A 201 0.45 -17.32 -4.21
C LEU A 201 -0.91 -16.93 -4.82
N PHE A 202 -0.94 -15.96 -5.74
CA PHE A 202 -2.17 -15.52 -6.40
C PHE A 202 -2.87 -16.60 -7.20
N TRP A 203 -2.17 -17.64 -7.63
CA TRP A 203 -2.75 -18.68 -8.47
C TRP A 203 -2.78 -20.04 -7.80
N ALA A 204 -2.54 -20.08 -6.49
CA ALA A 204 -2.77 -21.26 -5.67
C ALA A 204 -4.29 -21.51 -5.53
N ASP A 205 -4.69 -22.78 -5.45
CA ASP A 205 -6.10 -23.19 -5.36
C ASP A 205 -6.82 -22.59 -4.15
N HIS A 206 -6.05 -22.20 -3.14
CA HIS A 206 -6.53 -21.69 -1.85
C HIS A 206 -6.21 -20.21 -1.65
N TYR A 207 -5.97 -19.43 -2.72
CA TYR A 207 -5.63 -18.02 -2.56
C TYR A 207 -6.70 -17.33 -1.69
N PRO A 208 -6.31 -16.85 -0.51
CA PRO A 208 -7.26 -16.37 0.45
C PRO A 208 -7.83 -15.06 -0.05
N ILE A 209 -9.14 -15.00 0.11
CA ILE A 209 -9.97 -14.03 -0.57
C ILE A 209 -9.58 -12.63 -0.10
N ILE A 210 -9.57 -11.71 -1.05
CA ILE A 210 -9.08 -10.33 -0.96
C ILE A 210 -10.05 -9.46 -0.16
N TRP A 211 -10.17 -9.76 1.14
CA TRP A 211 -11.02 -9.06 2.08
C TRP A 211 -10.19 -8.24 3.08
N GLY A 212 -10.84 -7.25 3.72
CA GLY A 212 -10.23 -6.45 4.77
C GLY A 212 -9.04 -5.63 4.28
N ASP A 213 -7.92 -5.69 5.00
CA ASP A 213 -6.70 -4.90 4.75
C ASP A 213 -5.77 -5.53 3.69
N GLN A 214 -6.08 -6.75 3.25
CA GLN A 214 -5.28 -7.49 2.27
C GLN A 214 -5.10 -6.78 0.93
N PRO A 215 -6.09 -6.04 0.37
CA PRO A 215 -5.86 -5.27 -0.86
C PRO A 215 -4.70 -4.27 -0.75
N ALA A 216 -4.55 -3.60 0.39
CA ALA A 216 -3.48 -2.63 0.59
C ALA A 216 -2.10 -3.30 0.68
N ALA A 217 -2.00 -4.39 1.43
CA ALA A 217 -0.79 -5.21 1.49
C ALA A 217 -0.42 -5.79 0.11
N THR A 218 -1.43 -6.29 -0.61
CA THR A 218 -1.29 -6.91 -1.94
C THR A 218 -0.86 -5.91 -2.99
N GLY A 219 -1.55 -4.76 -3.11
CA GLY A 219 -1.18 -3.71 -4.05
C GLY A 219 0.23 -3.17 -3.80
N ARG A 220 0.66 -3.10 -2.54
CA ARG A 220 2.03 -2.74 -2.19
C ARG A 220 3.04 -3.81 -2.61
N ALA A 221 2.78 -5.07 -2.31
CA ALA A 221 3.65 -6.18 -2.70
C ALA A 221 3.75 -6.32 -4.23
N MET A 222 2.66 -6.14 -4.95
CA MET A 222 2.61 -6.07 -6.41
C MET A 222 3.55 -4.99 -6.95
N ARG A 223 3.42 -3.75 -6.47
CA ARG A 223 4.30 -2.65 -6.88
C ARG A 223 5.78 -2.94 -6.58
N MET A 224 6.08 -3.49 -5.40
CA MET A 224 7.45 -3.80 -4.99
C MET A 224 8.10 -4.93 -5.80
N THR A 225 7.32 -5.93 -6.20
CA THR A 225 7.79 -7.06 -7.04
C THR A 225 7.74 -6.75 -8.54
N GLY A 226 7.19 -5.58 -8.91
CA GLY A 226 6.93 -5.17 -10.29
C GLY A 226 5.77 -5.92 -10.95
N LEU A 227 4.97 -6.67 -10.20
CA LEU A 227 3.78 -7.33 -10.73
C LEU A 227 2.64 -6.32 -10.84
N GLY A 228 2.03 -6.22 -12.02
CA GLY A 228 0.94 -5.30 -12.30
C GLY A 228 -0.42 -5.98 -12.42
N VAL A 229 -1.49 -5.18 -12.42
CA VAL A 229 -2.83 -5.62 -12.82
C VAL A 229 -2.82 -6.09 -14.28
N ALA A 230 -1.98 -5.48 -15.14
CA ALA A 230 -1.81 -5.94 -16.50
C ALA A 230 -1.24 -7.37 -16.56
N ASP A 231 -0.28 -7.70 -15.69
CA ASP A 231 0.27 -9.06 -15.58
C ASP A 231 -0.80 -10.06 -15.13
N LEU A 232 -1.58 -9.71 -14.11
CA LEU A 232 -2.67 -10.56 -13.62
C LEU A 232 -3.74 -10.81 -14.69
N ALA A 233 -4.13 -9.77 -15.43
CA ALA A 233 -5.10 -9.88 -16.50
C ALA A 233 -4.58 -10.72 -17.68
N ALA A 234 -3.29 -10.61 -18.01
CA ALA A 234 -2.65 -11.42 -19.06
C ALA A 234 -2.55 -12.90 -18.67
N GLU A 235 -2.19 -13.18 -17.42
CA GLU A 235 -2.11 -14.55 -16.90
C GLU A 235 -3.51 -15.18 -16.83
N LEU A 236 -4.51 -14.44 -16.35
CA LEU A 236 -5.91 -14.89 -16.38
C LEU A 236 -6.34 -15.32 -17.77
N ARG A 237 -6.08 -14.48 -18.79
CA ARG A 237 -6.39 -14.78 -20.20
C ARG A 237 -5.69 -16.04 -20.69
N THR A 238 -4.42 -16.21 -20.31
CA THR A 238 -3.63 -17.39 -20.69
C THR A 238 -4.24 -18.66 -20.09
N ARG A 239 -4.64 -18.63 -18.82
CA ARG A 239 -5.25 -19.77 -18.13
C ARG A 239 -6.63 -20.14 -18.68
N ILE A 240 -7.50 -19.17 -18.91
CA ILE A 240 -8.84 -19.43 -19.48
C ILE A 240 -8.77 -19.95 -20.92
N ALA A 241 -7.71 -19.60 -21.67
CA ALA A 241 -7.49 -20.10 -23.02
C ALA A 241 -6.87 -21.51 -23.03
N ALA A 242 -6.20 -21.91 -21.94
CA ALA A 242 -5.52 -23.20 -21.82
C ALA A 242 -6.44 -24.34 -21.34
N SER A 243 -7.62 -24.03 -20.78
CA SER A 243 -8.57 -25.02 -20.29
C SER A 243 -10.00 -24.63 -20.68
N ASP A 244 -10.80 -25.61 -21.07
CA ASP A 244 -12.24 -25.44 -21.30
C ASP A 244 -13.04 -25.45 -19.98
N GLU A 245 -12.47 -25.92 -18.88
CA GLU A 245 -13.11 -25.93 -17.55
C GLU A 245 -13.42 -24.51 -17.07
N ALA A 246 -14.52 -24.36 -16.34
CA ALA A 246 -14.89 -23.08 -15.75
C ALA A 246 -13.80 -22.65 -14.74
N PRO A 247 -13.17 -21.47 -14.93
CA PRO A 247 -12.16 -20.98 -13.99
C PRO A 247 -12.80 -20.64 -12.64
N PRO A 248 -12.04 -20.71 -11.54
CA PRO A 248 -12.50 -20.22 -10.25
C PRO A 248 -12.91 -18.74 -10.32
N PHE A 249 -14.09 -18.40 -9.79
CA PHE A 249 -14.63 -17.03 -9.87
C PHE A 249 -13.67 -15.98 -9.25
N TRP A 250 -12.92 -16.38 -8.22
CA TRP A 250 -12.03 -15.50 -7.48
C TRP A 250 -10.85 -15.00 -8.34
N TRP A 251 -10.52 -15.68 -9.45
CA TRP A 251 -9.50 -15.21 -10.41
C TRP A 251 -9.88 -13.85 -11.01
N PHE A 252 -11.15 -13.66 -11.34
CA PHE A 252 -11.66 -12.40 -11.88
C PHE A 252 -11.78 -11.34 -10.79
N VAL A 253 -12.21 -11.75 -9.59
CA VAL A 253 -12.26 -10.88 -8.41
C VAL A 253 -10.87 -10.33 -8.10
N LEU A 254 -9.81 -11.13 -8.23
CA LEU A 254 -8.43 -10.68 -8.05
C LEU A 254 -8.05 -9.52 -8.96
N VAL A 255 -8.22 -9.69 -10.26
CA VAL A 255 -7.90 -8.62 -11.22
C VAL A 255 -8.73 -7.36 -10.92
N ARG A 256 -10.03 -7.54 -10.61
CA ARG A 256 -10.96 -6.44 -10.30
C ARG A 256 -10.60 -5.70 -9.01
N VAL A 257 -10.34 -6.40 -7.91
CA VAL A 257 -9.99 -5.78 -6.62
C VAL A 257 -8.66 -5.03 -6.73
N MET A 258 -7.67 -5.60 -7.40
CA MET A 258 -6.37 -4.94 -7.57
C MET A 258 -6.46 -3.71 -8.47
N ALA A 259 -7.29 -3.77 -9.51
CA ALA A 259 -7.61 -2.61 -10.32
C ALA A 259 -8.29 -1.49 -9.52
N GLU A 260 -9.31 -1.83 -8.74
CA GLU A 260 -10.01 -0.88 -7.86
C GLU A 260 -9.05 -0.25 -6.85
N HIS A 261 -8.20 -1.06 -6.21
CA HIS A 261 -7.19 -0.59 -5.29
C HIS A 261 -6.20 0.38 -5.97
N GLN A 262 -5.77 0.07 -7.18
CA GLN A 262 -4.86 0.93 -7.94
C GLN A 262 -5.50 2.27 -8.35
N VAL A 263 -6.78 2.26 -8.75
CA VAL A 263 -7.54 3.50 -8.97
C VAL A 263 -7.60 4.33 -7.70
N ALA A 264 -7.99 3.70 -6.58
CA ALA A 264 -8.16 4.38 -5.30
C ALA A 264 -6.85 4.96 -4.74
N THR A 265 -5.70 4.37 -5.08
CA THR A 265 -4.39 4.75 -4.55
C THR A 265 -3.47 5.43 -5.57
N TYR A 266 -3.95 5.73 -6.78
CA TYR A 266 -3.14 6.25 -7.88
C TYR A 266 -2.34 7.50 -7.49
N ASP A 267 -3.02 8.45 -6.83
CA ASP A 267 -2.44 9.71 -6.36
C ASP A 267 -2.16 9.73 -4.85
N ALA A 268 -2.41 8.62 -4.16
CA ALA A 268 -2.17 8.54 -2.74
C ALA A 268 -0.66 8.65 -2.48
N PRO A 269 -0.24 9.40 -1.46
CA PRO A 269 1.16 9.49 -1.12
C PRO A 269 1.67 8.10 -0.66
N PRO A 270 2.85 7.64 -1.12
CA PRO A 270 3.28 6.27 -0.87
C PRO A 270 3.61 6.08 0.61
N ALA A 271 3.28 4.91 1.16
CA ALA A 271 3.66 4.55 2.53
C ALA A 271 5.18 4.37 2.67
N TRP A 272 5.85 3.85 1.61
CA TRP A 272 7.29 3.61 1.59
C TRP A 272 7.99 4.48 0.55
N ARG A 273 9.11 5.13 0.92
CA ARG A 273 9.87 6.03 0.02
C ARG A 273 10.37 5.35 -1.25
N PHE A 274 10.64 4.06 -1.16
CA PHE A 274 11.20 3.25 -2.23
C PHE A 274 10.15 2.47 -3.02
N GLN A 275 8.86 2.69 -2.75
CA GLN A 275 7.78 2.03 -3.48
C GLN A 275 7.74 2.52 -4.93
N PRO A 276 7.84 1.62 -5.94
CA PRO A 276 7.75 2.01 -7.35
C PRO A 276 6.41 2.66 -7.67
N SER A 277 6.32 3.55 -8.66
CA SER A 277 5.07 4.16 -9.11
C SER A 277 4.01 3.12 -9.51
N PRO A 278 2.70 3.43 -9.38
CA PRO A 278 1.65 2.54 -9.89
C PRO A 278 1.76 2.39 -11.43
N GLU A 279 1.13 1.36 -12.01
CA GLU A 279 1.02 1.28 -13.48
C GLU A 279 0.17 2.44 -14.00
N THR A 280 0.37 2.79 -15.26
CA THR A 280 -0.33 3.91 -15.86
C THR A 280 -1.84 3.62 -15.96
N PRO A 281 -2.71 4.64 -15.88
CA PRO A 281 -4.15 4.48 -16.07
C PRO A 281 -4.50 3.87 -17.44
N LEU A 282 -3.68 4.12 -18.45
CA LEU A 282 -3.84 3.54 -19.79
C LEU A 282 -3.55 2.03 -19.81
N ASP A 283 -2.50 1.58 -19.11
CA ASP A 283 -2.20 0.16 -18.99
C ASP A 283 -3.30 -0.57 -18.21
N LEU A 284 -3.78 0.05 -17.13
CA LEU A 284 -4.92 -0.46 -16.36
C LEU A 284 -6.19 -0.55 -17.20
N HIS A 285 -6.49 0.47 -18.00
CA HIS A 285 -7.63 0.46 -18.92
C HIS A 285 -7.55 -0.67 -19.93
N ARG A 286 -6.38 -0.86 -20.56
CA ARG A 286 -6.16 -1.96 -21.52
C ARG A 286 -6.28 -3.32 -20.85
N ALA A 287 -5.79 -3.46 -19.62
CA ALA A 287 -5.91 -4.69 -18.85
C ALA A 287 -7.38 -5.07 -18.59
N LEU A 288 -8.23 -4.10 -18.24
CA LEU A 288 -9.62 -4.36 -17.87
C LEU A 288 -10.57 -4.42 -19.06
N PHE A 289 -10.37 -3.57 -20.08
CA PHE A 289 -11.35 -3.30 -21.12
C PHE A 289 -10.86 -3.63 -22.54
N GLY A 290 -9.62 -4.11 -22.68
CA GLY A 290 -9.00 -4.45 -23.96
C GLY A 290 -8.42 -3.23 -24.70
N PRO A 291 -7.69 -3.46 -25.81
CA PRO A 291 -6.94 -2.42 -26.52
C PRO A 291 -7.79 -1.44 -27.34
N ASN A 292 -9.04 -1.81 -27.69
CA ASN A 292 -9.90 -1.04 -28.60
C ASN A 292 -11.25 -0.64 -27.98
N ASP A 293 -11.39 -0.69 -26.65
CA ASP A 293 -12.71 -0.68 -26.00
C ASP A 293 -13.66 -1.77 -26.54
N GLY A 294 -13.08 -2.79 -27.17
CA GLY A 294 -13.79 -3.92 -27.73
C GLY A 294 -14.42 -4.70 -26.60
N TRP A 295 -15.74 -4.84 -26.64
CA TRP A 295 -16.49 -5.60 -25.64
C TRP A 295 -15.97 -7.04 -25.54
N ASP A 296 -15.41 -7.59 -26.62
CA ASP A 296 -15.07 -9.02 -26.75
C ASP A 296 -13.71 -9.40 -26.15
N GLU A 297 -12.91 -8.45 -25.69
CA GLU A 297 -11.56 -8.69 -25.14
C GLU A 297 -11.40 -8.16 -23.71
N GLY A 298 -12.49 -7.71 -23.08
CA GLY A 298 -12.48 -7.18 -21.71
C GLY A 298 -12.63 -8.26 -20.64
N LEU A 299 -12.19 -7.95 -19.42
CA LEU A 299 -12.35 -8.81 -18.24
C LEU A 299 -13.82 -9.21 -18.02
N ALA A 300 -14.75 -8.26 -18.19
CA ALA A 300 -16.18 -8.51 -18.06
C ALA A 300 -16.71 -9.50 -19.12
N HIS A 301 -16.19 -9.46 -20.35
CA HIS A 301 -16.59 -10.42 -21.37
C HIS A 301 -16.07 -11.81 -21.06
N HIS A 302 -14.79 -11.94 -20.69
CA HIS A 302 -14.24 -13.22 -20.26
C HIS A 302 -15.00 -13.79 -19.05
N ALA A 303 -15.40 -12.95 -18.08
CA ALA A 303 -16.21 -13.38 -16.95
C ALA A 303 -17.57 -13.91 -17.40
N ARG A 304 -18.26 -13.21 -18.32
CA ARG A 304 -19.57 -13.62 -18.85
C ARG A 304 -19.50 -14.94 -19.62
N GLU A 305 -18.46 -15.15 -20.41
CA GLU A 305 -18.32 -16.33 -21.27
C GLU A 305 -17.84 -17.57 -20.51
N ARG A 306 -17.05 -17.40 -19.45
CA ARG A 306 -16.35 -18.51 -18.79
C ARG A 306 -16.91 -18.89 -17.44
N LEU A 307 -17.60 -18.00 -16.72
CA LEU A 307 -18.17 -18.32 -15.42
C LEU A 307 -19.57 -18.91 -15.57
N GLU A 308 -19.82 -20.03 -14.88
CA GLU A 308 -21.15 -20.63 -14.77
C GLU A 308 -21.93 -19.96 -13.62
N GLY A 309 -23.15 -19.49 -13.88
CA GLY A 309 -24.06 -18.92 -12.86
C GLY A 309 -24.23 -17.40 -12.90
N GLU A 310 -24.87 -16.84 -11.86
CA GLU A 310 -25.18 -15.40 -11.76
C GLU A 310 -23.92 -14.56 -11.47
N CYS A 311 -23.31 -14.05 -12.54
CA CYS A 311 -22.12 -13.18 -12.47
C CYS A 311 -22.42 -11.69 -12.66
N ASP A 312 -23.71 -11.31 -12.71
CA ASP A 312 -24.14 -9.94 -13.02
C ASP A 312 -23.55 -8.88 -12.08
N TRP A 313 -23.37 -9.21 -10.80
CA TRP A 313 -22.75 -8.31 -9.82
C TRP A 313 -21.29 -8.01 -10.18
N LEU A 314 -20.52 -9.03 -10.55
CA LEU A 314 -19.10 -8.88 -10.92
C LEU A 314 -18.96 -8.10 -12.23
N LEU A 315 -19.83 -8.40 -13.21
CA LEU A 315 -19.89 -7.63 -14.45
C LEU A 315 -20.18 -6.15 -14.18
N HIS A 316 -21.15 -5.88 -13.29
CA HIS A 316 -21.49 -4.52 -12.88
C HIS A 316 -20.29 -3.82 -12.23
N GLU A 317 -19.60 -4.46 -11.29
CA GLU A 317 -18.43 -3.88 -10.62
C GLU A 317 -17.28 -3.59 -11.59
N ILE A 318 -16.97 -4.52 -12.51
CA ILE A 318 -15.96 -4.28 -13.55
C ILE A 318 -16.36 -3.08 -14.42
N HIS A 319 -17.64 -2.95 -14.77
CA HIS A 319 -18.14 -1.81 -15.54
C HIS A 319 -18.02 -0.48 -14.77
N GLN A 320 -18.25 -0.47 -13.46
CA GLN A 320 -18.13 0.75 -12.65
C GLN A 320 -16.70 1.30 -12.58
N LEU A 321 -15.68 0.46 -12.77
CA LEU A 321 -14.28 0.91 -12.81
C LEU A 321 -13.95 1.74 -14.06
N ARG A 322 -14.76 1.70 -15.12
CA ARG A 322 -14.46 2.39 -16.38
C ARG A 322 -14.36 3.91 -16.21
N GLY A 323 -15.33 4.52 -15.55
CA GLY A 323 -15.37 5.98 -15.33
C GLY A 323 -14.13 6.46 -14.57
N PRO A 324 -13.85 5.95 -13.36
CA PRO A 324 -12.67 6.30 -12.59
C PRO A 324 -11.34 6.12 -13.34
N VAL A 325 -11.18 5.02 -14.09
CA VAL A 325 -9.96 4.81 -14.89
C VAL A 325 -9.84 5.84 -16.01
N GLN A 326 -10.93 6.17 -16.70
CA GLN A 326 -10.94 7.19 -17.77
C GLN A 326 -10.66 8.60 -17.21
N ASP A 327 -11.18 8.92 -16.03
CA ASP A 327 -10.89 10.18 -15.34
C ASP A 327 -9.40 10.32 -15.03
N LEU A 328 -8.75 9.23 -14.60
CA LEU A 328 -7.30 9.20 -14.38
C LEU A 328 -6.51 9.39 -15.70
N ILE A 329 -6.92 8.74 -16.79
CA ILE A 329 -6.29 8.93 -18.12
C ILE A 329 -6.38 10.40 -18.56
N TRP A 330 -7.58 10.98 -18.50
CA TRP A 330 -7.80 12.39 -18.86
C TRP A 330 -6.90 13.30 -18.03
N ARG A 331 -6.87 13.05 -16.72
CA ARG A 331 -6.08 13.85 -15.79
C ARG A 331 -4.59 13.81 -16.14
N ASP A 332 -4.03 12.63 -16.40
CA ASP A 332 -2.62 12.50 -16.76
C ASP A 332 -2.30 13.25 -18.06
N GLN A 333 -3.20 13.18 -19.05
CA GLN A 333 -3.07 13.95 -20.28
C GLN A 333 -3.08 15.46 -20.01
N LEU A 334 -4.02 15.94 -19.19
CA LEU A 334 -4.11 17.35 -18.80
C LEU A 334 -2.86 17.82 -18.05
N LEU A 335 -2.34 17.02 -17.12
CA LEU A 335 -1.12 17.34 -16.39
C LEU A 335 0.08 17.42 -17.34
N ALA A 336 0.23 16.46 -18.25
CA ALA A 336 1.30 16.47 -19.26
C ALA A 336 1.21 17.69 -20.20
N GLU A 337 -0.01 18.08 -20.62
CA GLU A 337 -0.24 19.29 -21.40
C GLU A 337 0.18 20.54 -20.62
N LEU A 338 -0.27 20.70 -19.37
CA LEU A 338 0.08 21.84 -18.52
C LEU A 338 1.59 21.95 -18.26
N ASP A 339 2.27 20.82 -18.06
CA ASP A 339 3.72 20.78 -17.90
C ASP A 339 4.46 21.19 -19.19
N SER A 340 3.93 20.86 -20.36
CA SER A 340 4.49 21.31 -21.64
C SER A 340 4.44 22.84 -21.79
N TYR A 341 3.43 23.50 -21.21
CA TYR A 341 3.29 24.95 -21.20
C TYR A 341 4.18 25.63 -20.14
N SER A 342 4.46 24.99 -19.00
CA SER A 342 5.31 25.56 -17.95
C SER A 342 6.79 25.62 -18.36
N GLY A 343 7.22 24.72 -19.26
CA GLY A 343 8.51 24.79 -19.95
C GLY A 343 8.62 25.85 -21.06
N SER A 344 7.50 26.47 -21.46
CA SER A 344 7.42 27.48 -22.53
C SER A 344 7.46 28.93 -22.01
N THR A 345 8.20 29.19 -20.94
CA THR A 345 8.58 30.58 -20.57
C THR A 345 9.87 30.98 -21.30
N THR A 346 9.87 30.91 -22.63
CA THR A 346 10.75 31.77 -23.42
C THR A 346 10.09 33.13 -23.52
N THR A 347 10.72 34.10 -22.87
CA THR A 347 10.43 35.53 -22.98
C THR A 347 10.33 35.96 -24.45
N ALA A 348 9.13 36.30 -24.87
CA ALA A 348 8.89 37.25 -25.94
C ALA A 348 7.83 38.24 -25.46
N VAL A 349 8.27 39.24 -24.71
CA VAL A 349 7.54 40.50 -24.54
C VAL A 349 8.02 41.42 -25.67
N PRO A 350 7.13 41.96 -26.51
CA PRO A 350 7.44 43.13 -27.34
C PRO A 350 7.62 44.38 -26.48
#